data_AF-A0A9D6CG13-F1
#
_entry.id   AF-A0A9D6CG13-F1
#
_cell.length_a   1.000
_cell.length_b   1.000
_cell.length_c   1.000
_cell.angle_alpha   90.00
_cell.angle_beta   90.00
_cell.angle_gamma   90.00
#
_symmetry.space_group_name_H-M   'P 1'
#
loop_
_entity.id
_entity.type
_entity.pdbx_description
1 polymer ?
#
loop_
_entity_poly.entity_id
_entity_poly.type
_entity_poly.pdbx_seq_one_letter_code
_entity_poly.pdbx_strand_id
1 'polypeptide(L)'
;MRRLRGEALRHGVAAERGAALETIQSLESPLELRAAVRILEGEGMGGNLVHGERDVRKALFTALARDEAFGHAELVRHALKGDDAVSLLARDLLPEELSPQALAVVESGLRSSRELHINRAAMIASAHTAAALIPALIDAQFEERSAGGRGDEAWIAIGQRTAYIAGYVPVLGDGSGALQPIPGILYEGSLLRIMESAVVIYRTEVHRSLAMVIERTTGQPAPPLGFDRDQWLAWYQREYPALVQAFAEEKSESDAAAVDTVTVPARSDA
;
A
#
# COMPACT_ATOMS: atom_id res chain seq x y z
N MET A 1 -27.21 3.10 -49.56
CA MET A 1 -25.73 3.17 -49.72
C MET A 1 -24.97 3.90 -48.59
N ARG A 2 -25.47 5.03 -48.03
CA ARG A 2 -24.75 5.74 -46.94
C ARG A 2 -24.61 4.97 -45.61
N ARG A 3 -25.57 4.11 -45.23
CA ARG A 3 -25.48 3.28 -44.00
C ARG A 3 -24.42 2.17 -44.08
N LEU A 4 -24.35 1.48 -45.22
CA LEU A 4 -23.38 0.39 -45.44
C LEU A 4 -21.91 0.86 -45.43
N ARG A 5 -21.65 2.11 -45.87
CA ARG A 5 -20.30 2.68 -45.84
C ARG A 5 -19.84 3.06 -44.42
N GLY A 6 -20.77 3.49 -43.56
CA GLY A 6 -20.48 3.79 -42.16
C GLY A 6 -20.29 2.54 -41.30
N GLU A 7 -21.01 1.45 -41.60
CA GLU A 7 -20.79 0.15 -40.97
C GLU A 7 -19.47 -0.48 -41.40
N ALA A 8 -19.13 -0.47 -42.69
CA ALA A 8 -17.86 -0.98 -43.18
C ALA A 8 -16.64 -0.21 -42.61
N LEU A 9 -16.72 1.11 -42.47
CA LEU A 9 -15.67 1.92 -41.83
C LEU A 9 -15.54 1.61 -40.32
N ARG A 10 -16.65 1.41 -39.60
CA ARG A 10 -16.62 1.01 -38.19
C ARG A 10 -16.09 -0.41 -37.99
N HIS A 11 -16.42 -1.33 -38.89
CA HIS A 11 -15.89 -2.70 -38.88
C HIS A 11 -14.40 -2.72 -39.24
N GLY A 12 -13.95 -1.89 -40.18
CA GLY A 12 -12.52 -1.73 -40.51
C GLY A 12 -11.71 -1.23 -39.31
N VAL A 13 -12.17 -0.17 -38.65
CA VAL A 13 -11.51 0.37 -37.45
C VAL A 13 -11.51 -0.63 -36.29
N ALA A 14 -12.58 -1.40 -36.11
CA ALA A 14 -12.63 -2.44 -35.08
C ALA A 14 -11.67 -3.61 -35.37
N ALA A 15 -11.56 -4.02 -36.64
CA ALA A 15 -10.63 -5.07 -37.05
C ALA A 15 -9.16 -4.62 -36.94
N GLU A 16 -8.86 -3.38 -37.35
CA GLU A 16 -7.54 -2.76 -37.20
C GLU A 16 -7.16 -2.64 -35.71
N ARG A 17 -8.11 -2.25 -34.86
CA ARG A 17 -7.92 -2.22 -33.41
C ARG A 17 -7.66 -3.61 -32.84
N GLY A 18 -8.42 -4.62 -33.26
CA GLY A 18 -8.20 -6.01 -32.86
C GLY A 18 -6.79 -6.49 -33.19
N ALA A 19 -6.35 -6.29 -34.44
CA ALA A 19 -5.00 -6.65 -34.88
C ALA A 19 -3.90 -5.89 -34.11
N ALA A 20 -4.11 -4.61 -33.79
CA ALA A 20 -3.18 -3.83 -32.98
C ALA A 20 -3.06 -4.38 -31.55
N LEU A 21 -4.18 -4.78 -30.92
CA LEU A 21 -4.16 -5.40 -29.59
C LEU A 21 -3.48 -6.78 -29.61
N GLU A 22 -3.73 -7.59 -30.63
CA GLU A 22 -3.04 -8.87 -30.82
C GLU A 22 -1.53 -8.66 -30.97
N THR A 23 -1.11 -7.65 -31.73
CA THR A 23 0.31 -7.30 -31.90
C THR A 23 0.95 -6.89 -30.57
N ILE A 24 0.26 -6.10 -29.76
CA ILE A 24 0.75 -5.72 -28.42
C ILE A 24 0.87 -6.96 -27.52
N GLN A 25 -0.11 -7.86 -27.58
CA GLN A 25 -0.09 -9.09 -26.79
C GLN A 25 0.97 -10.09 -27.25
N SER A 26 1.42 -10.04 -28.49
CA SER A 26 2.47 -10.91 -29.03
C SER A 26 3.88 -10.37 -28.82
N LEU A 27 4.05 -9.24 -28.14
CA LEU A 27 5.38 -8.69 -27.84
C LEU A 27 6.08 -9.58 -26.81
N GLU A 28 7.27 -10.06 -27.16
CA GLU A 28 8.08 -10.95 -26.31
C GLU A 28 9.47 -10.37 -26.02
N SER A 29 9.98 -9.51 -26.90
CA SER A 29 11.32 -8.93 -26.73
C SER A 29 11.32 -7.80 -25.70
N PRO A 30 12.27 -7.77 -24.73
CA PRO A 30 12.38 -6.68 -23.76
C PRO A 30 12.56 -5.29 -24.39
N LEU A 31 13.19 -5.22 -25.58
CA LEU A 31 13.35 -3.96 -26.32
C LEU A 31 12.02 -3.48 -26.91
N GLU A 32 11.22 -4.40 -27.44
CA GLU A 32 9.90 -4.09 -28.00
C GLU A 32 8.93 -3.68 -26.90
N LEU A 33 8.91 -4.40 -25.77
CA LEU A 33 8.11 -4.06 -24.61
C LEU A 33 8.48 -2.67 -24.07
N ARG A 34 9.77 -2.36 -23.96
CA ARG A 34 10.22 -1.03 -23.51
C ARG A 34 9.79 0.08 -24.47
N ALA A 35 9.90 -0.15 -25.78
CA ALA A 35 9.44 0.80 -26.78
C ALA A 35 7.91 0.99 -26.71
N ALA A 36 7.17 -0.11 -26.57
CA ALA A 36 5.71 -0.10 -26.45
C ALA A 36 5.23 0.66 -25.21
N VAL A 37 5.84 0.44 -24.03
CA VAL A 37 5.53 1.18 -22.81
C VAL A 37 5.70 2.69 -23.05
N ARG A 38 6.87 3.11 -23.52
CA ARG A 38 7.18 4.53 -23.79
C ARG A 38 6.16 5.16 -24.72
N ILE A 39 5.92 4.53 -25.88
CA ILE A 39 5.01 5.05 -26.90
C ILE A 39 3.57 5.12 -26.38
N LEU A 40 3.08 4.05 -25.74
CA LEU A 40 1.69 3.96 -25.27
C LEU A 40 1.42 4.83 -24.04
N GLU A 41 2.44 5.16 -23.25
CA GLU A 41 2.36 6.15 -22.16
C GLU A 41 2.35 7.60 -22.65
N GLY A 42 2.53 7.82 -23.96
CA GLY A 42 2.47 9.15 -24.57
C GLY A 42 3.85 9.77 -24.84
N GLU A 43 4.93 8.97 -24.88
CA GLU A 43 6.20 9.46 -25.38
C GLU A 43 6.12 9.67 -26.90
N GLY A 44 5.81 10.91 -27.30
CA GLY A 44 5.57 11.34 -28.67
C GLY A 44 4.47 12.41 -28.75
N MET A 45 3.92 12.63 -29.95
CA MET A 45 2.75 13.53 -30.17
C MET A 45 1.39 12.83 -29.89
N GLY A 46 1.41 11.63 -29.30
CA GLY A 46 0.21 10.85 -28.97
C GLY A 46 -0.26 11.07 -27.53
N GLY A 47 -1.55 10.83 -27.27
CA GLY A 47 -2.07 10.79 -25.90
C GLY A 47 -1.65 9.51 -25.15
N ASN A 48 -1.70 9.54 -23.81
CA ASN A 48 -1.40 8.37 -22.98
C ASN A 48 -2.52 7.32 -23.10
N LEU A 49 -2.32 6.35 -23.98
CA LEU A 49 -3.26 5.26 -24.25
C LEU A 49 -3.31 4.26 -23.10
N VAL A 50 -2.21 4.10 -22.35
CA VAL A 50 -2.23 3.29 -21.11
C VAL A 50 -3.26 3.85 -20.14
N HIS A 51 -3.32 5.16 -19.95
CA HIS A 51 -4.31 5.81 -19.07
C HIS A 51 -5.71 5.90 -19.71
N GLY A 52 -5.80 6.23 -21.00
CA GLY A 52 -7.08 6.47 -21.68
C GLY A 52 -7.85 5.22 -22.12
N GLU A 53 -7.17 4.11 -22.43
CA GLU A 53 -7.75 2.96 -23.13
C GLU A 53 -7.53 1.65 -22.34
N ARG A 54 -8.61 1.10 -21.78
CA ARG A 54 -8.54 -0.06 -20.86
C ARG A 54 -8.06 -1.36 -21.54
N ASP A 55 -8.49 -1.60 -22.76
CA ASP A 55 -8.13 -2.77 -23.56
C ASP A 55 -6.65 -2.73 -24.02
N VAL A 56 -6.16 -1.57 -24.44
CA VAL A 56 -4.73 -1.34 -24.73
C VAL A 56 -3.89 -1.59 -23.48
N ARG A 57 -4.30 -1.03 -22.33
CA ARG A 57 -3.65 -1.28 -21.05
C ARG A 57 -3.61 -2.77 -20.71
N LYS A 58 -4.74 -3.47 -20.85
CA LYS A 58 -4.83 -4.92 -20.57
C LYS A 58 -3.89 -5.71 -21.48
N ALA A 59 -3.90 -5.44 -22.78
CA ALA A 59 -3.03 -6.08 -23.76
C ALA A 59 -1.55 -5.90 -23.41
N LEU A 60 -1.14 -4.66 -23.13
CA LEU A 60 0.23 -4.34 -22.75
C LEU A 60 0.64 -5.04 -21.46
N PHE A 61 -0.20 -4.96 -20.41
CA PHE A 61 0.11 -5.54 -19.11
C PHE A 61 0.17 -7.07 -19.18
N THR A 62 -0.66 -7.71 -20.00
CA THR A 62 -0.56 -9.15 -20.27
C THR A 62 0.75 -9.52 -20.97
N ALA A 63 1.26 -8.69 -21.88
CA ALA A 63 2.56 -8.92 -22.50
C ALA A 63 3.71 -8.75 -21.49
N LEU A 64 3.66 -7.69 -20.67
CA LEU A 64 4.66 -7.45 -19.62
C LEU A 64 4.70 -8.56 -18.56
N ALA A 65 3.57 -9.20 -18.26
CA ALA A 65 3.52 -10.28 -17.27
C ALA A 65 4.34 -11.53 -17.67
N ARG A 66 4.63 -11.69 -18.97
CA ARG A 66 5.40 -12.83 -19.50
C ARG A 66 6.92 -12.60 -19.48
N ASP A 67 7.35 -11.35 -19.33
CA ASP A 67 8.77 -11.00 -19.33
C ASP A 67 9.27 -10.71 -17.90
N GLU A 68 10.11 -11.60 -17.39
CA GLU A 68 10.65 -11.50 -16.03
C GLU A 68 11.68 -10.36 -15.90
N ALA A 69 12.46 -10.11 -16.95
CA ALA A 69 13.62 -9.24 -16.89
C ALA A 69 13.25 -7.75 -16.83
N PHE A 70 12.23 -7.34 -17.58
CA PHE A 70 11.78 -5.95 -17.66
C PHE A 70 10.29 -5.82 -17.32
N GLY A 71 9.45 -6.71 -17.84
CA GLY A 71 8.01 -6.62 -17.77
C GLY A 71 7.44 -6.67 -16.35
N HIS A 72 7.86 -7.62 -15.53
CA HIS A 72 7.43 -7.72 -14.11
C HIS A 72 7.75 -6.45 -13.33
N ALA A 73 8.95 -5.92 -13.50
CA ALA A 73 9.37 -4.69 -12.83
C ALA A 73 8.53 -3.48 -13.26
N GLU A 74 8.17 -3.40 -14.54
CA GLU A 74 7.31 -2.33 -15.05
C GLU A 74 5.87 -2.46 -14.52
N LEU A 75 5.32 -3.68 -14.49
CA LEU A 75 4.01 -3.94 -13.88
C LEU A 75 3.96 -3.50 -12.42
N VAL A 76 5.01 -3.80 -11.64
CA VAL A 76 5.11 -3.30 -10.26
C VAL A 76 5.13 -1.77 -10.22
N ARG A 77 5.85 -1.08 -11.12
CA ARG A 77 5.83 0.40 -11.14
C ARG A 77 4.43 0.96 -11.40
N HIS A 78 3.68 0.38 -12.33
CA HIS A 78 2.29 0.74 -12.58
C HIS A 78 1.38 0.43 -11.38
N ALA A 79 1.57 -0.74 -10.75
CA ALA A 79 0.86 -1.13 -9.54
C ALA A 79 1.10 -0.14 -8.38
N LEU A 80 2.31 0.42 -8.26
CA LEU A 80 2.65 1.38 -7.20
C LEU A 80 2.16 2.80 -7.51
N LYS A 81 2.48 3.31 -8.70
CA LYS A 81 2.37 4.74 -9.04
C LYS A 81 1.15 5.09 -9.88
N GLY A 82 0.53 4.12 -10.52
CA GLY A 82 -0.64 4.34 -11.36
C GLY A 82 -1.84 4.85 -10.57
N ASP A 83 -2.73 5.51 -11.29
CA ASP A 83 -4.10 5.81 -10.87
C ASP A 83 -4.82 4.52 -10.45
N ASP A 84 -5.91 4.61 -9.68
CA ASP A 84 -6.55 3.41 -9.12
C ASP A 84 -6.88 2.34 -10.17
N ALA A 85 -7.43 2.74 -11.32
CA ALA A 85 -7.74 1.80 -12.40
C ALA A 85 -6.49 1.18 -13.06
N VAL A 86 -5.35 1.90 -13.10
CA VAL A 86 -4.09 1.39 -13.66
C VAL A 86 -3.43 0.46 -12.66
N SER A 87 -3.36 0.91 -11.41
CA SER A 87 -2.78 0.20 -10.28
C SER A 87 -3.48 -1.14 -10.02
N LEU A 88 -4.82 -1.15 -10.00
CA LEU A 88 -5.60 -2.38 -9.83
C LEU A 88 -5.33 -3.39 -10.95
N LEU A 89 -5.43 -2.97 -12.22
CA LEU A 89 -5.21 -3.90 -13.33
C LEU A 89 -3.78 -4.42 -13.38
N ALA A 90 -2.78 -3.60 -13.06
CA ALA A 90 -1.39 -4.03 -12.97
C ALA A 90 -1.21 -5.11 -11.90
N ARG A 91 -1.85 -4.94 -10.73
CA ARG A 91 -1.82 -5.92 -9.64
C ARG A 91 -2.49 -7.24 -10.00
N ASP A 92 -3.66 -7.17 -10.65
CA ASP A 92 -4.41 -8.36 -11.08
C ASP A 92 -3.65 -9.21 -12.11
N LEU A 93 -2.70 -8.59 -12.82
CA LEU A 93 -1.88 -9.24 -13.84
C LEU A 93 -0.44 -9.51 -13.39
N LEU A 94 -0.10 -9.25 -12.12
CA LEU A 94 1.19 -9.68 -11.59
C LEU A 94 1.27 -11.21 -11.61
N PRO A 95 2.44 -11.77 -11.95
CA PRO A 95 2.68 -13.20 -11.86
C PRO A 95 2.66 -13.67 -10.40
N GLU A 96 2.50 -14.97 -10.19
CA GLU A 96 2.52 -15.57 -8.85
C GLU A 96 3.88 -15.37 -8.15
N GLU A 97 4.97 -15.54 -8.90
CA GLU A 97 6.34 -15.28 -8.45
C GLU A 97 6.90 -14.02 -9.11
N LEU A 98 7.39 -13.08 -8.30
CA LEU A 98 7.98 -11.83 -8.78
C LEU A 98 9.46 -12.02 -9.09
N SER A 99 9.90 -11.50 -10.24
CA SER A 99 11.32 -11.47 -10.58
C SER A 99 12.15 -10.64 -9.59
N PRO A 100 13.48 -10.89 -9.46
CA PRO A 100 14.35 -10.09 -8.61
C PRO A 100 14.31 -8.59 -8.92
N GLN A 101 14.19 -8.23 -10.20
CA GLN A 101 14.05 -6.83 -10.62
C GLN A 101 12.73 -6.23 -10.13
N ALA A 102 11.64 -7.00 -10.16
CA ALA A 102 10.35 -6.56 -9.63
C ALA A 102 10.38 -6.37 -8.11
N LEU A 103 11.02 -7.29 -7.38
CA LEU A 103 11.23 -7.16 -5.93
C LEU A 103 12.01 -5.89 -5.57
N ALA A 104 13.05 -5.55 -6.34
CA ALA A 104 13.80 -4.30 -6.13
C ALA A 104 12.93 -3.05 -6.33
N VAL A 105 11.94 -3.08 -7.24
CA VAL A 105 10.97 -1.98 -7.39
C VAL A 105 10.04 -1.91 -6.18
N VAL A 106 9.56 -3.04 -5.65
CA VAL A 106 8.75 -3.06 -4.42
C VAL A 106 9.54 -2.49 -3.24
N GLU A 107 10.80 -2.91 -3.10
CA GLU A 107 11.72 -2.41 -2.08
C GLU A 107 11.93 -0.89 -2.18
N SER A 108 12.12 -0.37 -3.40
CA SER A 108 12.17 1.08 -3.65
C SER A 108 10.84 1.77 -3.31
N GLY A 109 9.70 1.10 -3.50
CA GLY A 109 8.38 1.59 -3.13
C GLY A 109 8.19 1.72 -1.62
N LEU A 110 8.72 0.78 -0.84
CA LEU A 110 8.71 0.81 0.63
C LEU A 110 9.54 1.98 1.19
N ARG A 111 10.55 2.45 0.45
CA ARG A 111 11.37 3.64 0.78
C ARG A 111 10.84 4.95 0.20
N SER A 112 9.65 4.94 -0.40
CA SER A 112 9.04 6.13 -0.98
C SER A 112 8.68 7.15 0.11
N SER A 113 8.67 8.44 -0.24
CA SER A 113 8.15 9.51 0.64
C SER A 113 6.63 9.63 0.65
N ARG A 114 5.94 8.95 -0.28
CA ARG A 114 4.48 8.94 -0.40
C ARG A 114 3.89 7.72 0.28
N GLU A 115 3.07 7.94 1.32
CA GLU A 115 2.39 6.89 2.09
C GLU A 115 1.59 5.92 1.20
N LEU A 116 0.91 6.43 0.17
CA LEU A 116 0.17 5.60 -0.78
C LEU A 116 1.08 4.55 -1.45
N HIS A 117 2.29 4.93 -1.84
CA HIS A 117 3.22 4.02 -2.49
C HIS A 117 3.78 3.00 -1.50
N ILE A 118 4.09 3.41 -0.27
CA ILE A 118 4.58 2.53 0.80
C ILE A 118 3.53 1.46 1.09
N ASN A 119 2.27 1.86 1.30
CA ASN A 119 1.16 0.94 1.55
C ASN A 119 0.95 -0.01 0.37
N ARG A 120 0.99 0.51 -0.87
CA ARG A 120 0.84 -0.33 -2.06
C ARG A 120 1.97 -1.34 -2.21
N ALA A 121 3.20 -0.96 -1.88
CA ALA A 121 4.36 -1.85 -1.89
C ALA A 121 4.27 -2.92 -0.82
N ALA A 122 3.86 -2.56 0.40
CA ALA A 122 3.66 -3.51 1.49
C ALA A 122 2.57 -4.55 1.15
N MET A 123 1.46 -4.12 0.56
CA MET A 123 0.42 -5.02 0.07
C MET A 123 0.97 -6.01 -0.97
N ILE A 124 1.75 -5.54 -1.95
CA ILE A 124 2.34 -6.41 -2.99
C ILE A 124 3.31 -7.41 -2.35
N ALA A 125 4.17 -6.96 -1.43
CA ALA A 125 5.10 -7.82 -0.71
C ALA A 125 4.37 -8.94 0.06
N SER A 126 3.26 -8.62 0.72
CA SER A 126 2.46 -9.62 1.43
C SER A 126 1.77 -10.59 0.47
N ALA A 127 1.15 -10.10 -0.61
CA ALA A 127 0.44 -10.93 -1.58
C ALA A 127 1.33 -12.00 -2.22
N HIS A 128 2.61 -11.69 -2.46
CA HIS A 128 3.57 -12.60 -3.10
C HIS A 128 4.50 -13.28 -2.08
N THR A 129 4.20 -13.18 -0.78
CA THR A 129 4.97 -13.83 0.29
C THR A 129 6.48 -13.56 0.17
N ALA A 130 6.85 -12.31 -0.16
CA ALA A 130 8.21 -11.95 -0.53
C ALA A 130 9.13 -11.86 0.71
N ALA A 131 9.64 -13.00 1.18
CA ALA A 131 10.54 -13.11 2.33
C ALA A 131 11.76 -12.18 2.25
N ALA A 132 12.29 -11.98 1.03
CA ALA A 132 13.43 -11.09 0.78
C ALA A 132 13.15 -9.61 1.14
N LEU A 133 11.88 -9.20 1.21
CA LEU A 133 11.47 -7.84 1.54
C LEU A 133 11.22 -7.63 3.04
N ILE A 134 11.36 -8.66 3.89
CA ILE A 134 11.17 -8.55 5.34
C ILE A 134 12.04 -7.42 5.94
N PRO A 135 13.35 -7.29 5.64
CA PRO A 135 14.14 -6.16 6.14
C PRO A 135 13.59 -4.79 5.73
N ALA A 136 13.16 -4.64 4.47
CA ALA A 136 12.59 -3.39 3.98
C ALA A 136 11.23 -3.07 4.61
N LEU A 137 10.42 -4.08 4.92
CA LEU A 137 9.16 -3.92 5.67
C LEU A 137 9.41 -3.53 7.13
N ILE A 138 10.44 -4.11 7.77
CA ILE A 138 10.88 -3.75 9.12
C ILE A 138 11.34 -2.29 9.17
N ASP A 139 12.09 -1.84 8.16
CA ASP A 139 12.51 -0.44 8.06
C ASP A 139 11.33 0.51 7.80
N ALA A 140 10.37 0.11 6.95
CA ALA A 140 9.28 0.99 6.54
C ALA A 140 8.17 1.17 7.59
N GLN A 141 8.00 0.23 8.54
CA GLN A 141 6.90 0.27 9.51
C GLN A 141 6.99 1.43 10.52
N PHE A 142 8.18 2.01 10.69
CA PHE A 142 8.48 3.06 11.65
C PHE A 142 9.27 4.19 10.99
N GLU A 143 8.81 5.43 11.14
CA GLU A 143 9.59 6.62 10.78
C GLU A 143 9.49 7.64 11.90
N GLU A 144 10.64 8.09 12.40
CA GLU A 144 10.74 9.25 13.26
C GLU A 144 11.08 10.46 12.39
N ARG A 145 10.10 11.35 12.20
CA ARG A 145 10.30 12.58 11.44
C ARG A 145 10.51 13.72 12.42
N SER A 146 11.72 14.24 12.46
CA SER A 146 11.96 15.56 13.07
C SER A 146 11.24 16.59 12.20
N ALA A 147 10.27 17.31 12.77
CA ALA A 147 9.64 18.40 12.07
C ALA A 147 10.71 19.47 11.79
N GLY A 148 11.15 19.58 10.53
CA GLY A 148 12.30 20.39 10.12
C GLY A 148 12.04 21.90 10.14
N GLY A 149 11.02 22.39 10.83
CA GLY A 149 10.68 23.80 10.90
C GLY A 149 11.25 24.43 12.17
N ARG A 150 12.28 25.28 12.06
CA ARG A 150 12.54 26.27 13.12
C ARG A 150 11.36 27.26 13.15
N GLY A 151 10.38 27.05 14.03
CA GLY A 151 9.19 27.89 14.11
C GLY A 151 8.17 27.42 15.16
N ASP A 152 7.09 28.17 15.30
CA ASP A 152 6.01 27.83 16.24
C ASP A 152 5.05 26.86 15.58
N GLU A 153 5.13 25.60 15.98
CA GLU A 153 4.32 24.55 15.36
C GLU A 153 2.89 24.53 15.89
N ALA A 154 2.71 24.88 17.17
CA ALA A 154 1.38 25.03 17.78
C ALA A 154 1.39 25.92 19.02
N TRP A 155 0.24 26.54 19.28
CA TRP A 155 -0.07 27.27 20.50
C TRP A 155 -1.27 26.62 21.18
N ILE A 156 -1.13 26.23 22.45
CA ILE A 156 -2.22 25.69 23.26
C ILE A 156 -2.54 26.70 24.35
N ALA A 157 -3.73 27.29 24.30
CA ALA A 157 -4.26 28.15 25.35
C ALA A 157 -5.15 27.32 26.28
N ILE A 158 -4.76 27.20 27.54
CA ILE A 158 -5.56 26.54 28.58
C ILE A 158 -6.04 27.62 29.52
N GLY A 159 -7.35 27.78 29.65
CA GLY A 159 -7.92 28.77 30.55
C GLY A 159 -9.12 28.24 31.33
N GLN A 160 -9.24 28.69 32.57
CA GLN A 160 -10.40 28.51 33.42
C GLN A 160 -11.21 29.81 33.47
N ARG A 161 -12.52 29.68 33.27
CA ARG A 161 -13.47 30.78 33.41
C ARG A 161 -14.24 30.59 34.70
N THR A 162 -14.03 31.49 35.67
CA THR A 162 -14.77 31.49 36.93
C THR A 162 -15.78 32.64 36.92
N ALA A 163 -17.07 32.31 36.99
CA ALA A 163 -18.12 33.30 37.20
C ALA A 163 -18.40 33.46 38.70
N TYR A 164 -18.52 34.68 39.18
CA TYR A 164 -18.81 34.99 40.58
C TYR A 164 -19.77 36.18 40.68
N ILE A 165 -20.36 36.42 41.86
CA ILE A 165 -21.15 37.63 42.10
C ILE A 165 -20.24 38.70 42.69
N ALA A 166 -19.95 39.73 41.90
CA ALA A 166 -19.04 40.81 42.26
C ALA A 166 -19.69 41.83 43.20
N GLY A 167 -21.02 41.88 43.23
CA GLY A 167 -21.78 42.76 44.12
C GLY A 167 -23.28 42.59 43.95
N TYR A 168 -24.04 43.34 44.74
CA TYR A 168 -25.49 43.38 44.68
C TYR A 168 -25.98 44.82 44.62
N VAL A 169 -26.99 45.08 43.80
CA VAL A 169 -27.74 46.33 43.82
C VAL A 169 -29.03 46.09 44.61
N PRO A 170 -29.26 46.78 45.73
CA PRO A 170 -30.53 46.71 46.43
C PRO A 170 -31.60 47.45 45.63
N VAL A 171 -32.71 46.77 45.37
CA VAL A 171 -33.91 47.36 44.76
C VAL A 171 -35.00 47.36 45.81
N LEU A 172 -35.42 48.55 46.22
CA LEU A 172 -36.47 48.75 47.22
C LEU A 172 -37.76 49.20 46.52
N GLY A 173 -38.87 48.57 46.88
CA GLY A 173 -40.23 49.03 46.59
C GLY A 173 -41.02 49.22 47.88
N ASP A 174 -42.22 49.80 47.78
CA ASP A 174 -43.08 50.08 48.93
C ASP A 174 -43.55 48.77 49.58
N GLY A 175 -42.76 48.26 50.53
CA GLY A 175 -43.02 47.03 51.29
C GLY A 175 -42.26 45.78 50.86
N SER A 176 -41.31 45.85 49.92
CA SER A 176 -40.44 44.71 49.56
C SER A 176 -39.04 45.14 49.13
N GLY A 177 -38.05 44.27 49.38
CA GLY A 177 -36.67 44.47 48.96
C GLY A 177 -36.13 43.24 48.23
N ALA A 178 -35.43 43.47 47.13
CA ALA A 178 -34.72 42.44 46.39
C ALA A 178 -33.26 42.84 46.16
N LEU A 179 -32.38 41.84 46.01
CA LEU A 179 -30.98 42.05 45.66
C LEU A 179 -30.77 41.59 44.21
N GLN A 180 -30.40 42.51 43.33
CA GLN A 180 -30.01 42.18 41.98
C GLN A 180 -28.50 41.88 41.94
N PRO A 181 -28.06 40.64 41.64
CA PRO A 181 -26.65 40.30 41.58
C PRO A 181 -25.97 40.94 40.36
N ILE A 182 -24.74 41.41 40.56
CA ILE A 182 -23.84 41.85 39.49
C ILE A 182 -22.87 40.70 39.21
N PRO A 183 -23.02 39.96 38.09
CA PRO A 183 -22.10 38.90 37.75
C PRO A 183 -20.75 39.47 37.29
N GLY A 184 -19.66 38.94 37.84
CA GLY A 184 -18.29 39.13 37.38
C GLY A 184 -17.75 37.85 36.74
N ILE A 185 -16.77 38.00 35.85
CA ILE A 185 -16.08 36.88 35.21
C ILE A 185 -14.58 37.10 35.36
N LEU A 186 -13.89 36.10 35.90
CA LEU A 186 -12.44 36.03 35.97
C LEU A 186 -11.93 35.00 34.95
N TYR A 187 -10.96 35.40 34.14
CA TYR A 187 -10.26 34.53 33.19
C TYR A 187 -8.84 34.30 33.70
N GLU A 188 -8.50 33.04 33.96
CA GLU A 188 -7.15 32.62 34.34
C GLU A 188 -6.68 31.58 33.34
N GLY A 189 -5.41 31.59 32.95
CA GLY A 189 -4.91 30.61 31.99
C GLY A 189 -3.43 30.73 31.68
N SER A 190 -2.92 29.73 30.97
CA SER A 190 -1.55 29.64 30.48
C SER A 190 -1.54 29.39 28.97
N LEU A 191 -0.49 29.89 28.32
CA LEU A 191 -0.25 29.72 26.89
C LEU A 191 1.02 28.88 26.71
N LEU A 192 0.88 27.68 26.15
CA LEU A 192 1.98 26.77 25.85
C LEU A 192 2.36 26.92 24.38
N ARG A 193 3.65 27.15 24.13
CA ARG A 193 4.25 27.26 22.79
C ARG A 193 5.02 25.97 22.50
N ILE A 194 4.66 25.26 21.43
CA ILE A 194 5.38 24.05 20.98
C ILE A 194 6.39 24.48 19.92
N MET A 195 7.68 24.33 20.23
CA MET A 195 8.79 24.77 19.38
C MET A 195 9.43 23.63 18.58
N GLU A 196 9.36 22.40 19.09
CA GLU A 196 9.89 21.20 18.44
C GLU A 196 8.91 20.06 18.71
N SER A 197 8.26 19.54 17.67
CA SER A 197 7.55 18.27 17.73
C SER A 197 8.32 17.20 16.97
N ALA A 198 8.51 16.05 17.62
CA ALA A 198 8.85 14.82 16.93
C ALA A 198 7.54 14.19 16.47
N VAL A 199 7.37 14.01 15.15
CA VAL A 199 6.24 13.25 14.61
C VAL A 199 6.71 11.82 14.41
N VAL A 200 6.18 10.93 15.24
CA VAL A 200 6.40 9.49 15.12
C VAL A 200 5.28 8.89 14.27
N ILE A 201 5.65 8.25 13.16
CA ILE A 201 4.71 7.61 12.24
C ILE A 201 4.79 6.10 12.45
N TYR A 202 3.70 5.51 12.93
CA TYR A 202 3.50 4.07 13.00
C TYR A 202 2.64 3.61 11.82
N ARG A 203 3.23 2.83 10.90
CA ARG A 203 2.52 2.33 9.72
C ARG A 203 1.92 0.96 9.98
N THR A 204 0.67 0.95 10.43
CA THR A 204 -0.07 -0.27 10.77
C THR A 204 -0.26 -1.22 9.58
N GLU A 205 -0.46 -0.70 8.38
CA GLU A 205 -0.64 -1.53 7.17
C GLU A 205 0.66 -2.22 6.73
N VAL A 206 1.81 -1.54 6.90
CA VAL A 206 3.13 -2.15 6.67
C VAL A 206 3.39 -3.23 7.71
N HIS A 207 3.09 -2.95 8.98
CA HIS A 207 3.23 -3.92 10.06
C HIS A 207 2.36 -5.17 9.86
N ARG A 208 1.09 -5.00 9.46
CA ARG A 208 0.20 -6.13 9.10
C ARG A 208 0.76 -6.93 7.94
N SER A 209 1.30 -6.25 6.92
CA SER A 209 1.91 -6.91 5.76
C SER A 209 3.15 -7.72 6.15
N LEU A 210 4.01 -7.17 7.02
CA LEU A 210 5.14 -7.88 7.60
C LEU A 210 4.69 -9.15 8.33
N ALA A 211 3.69 -9.03 9.21
CA ALA A 211 3.17 -10.18 9.95
C ALA A 211 2.62 -11.28 9.02
N MET A 212 1.88 -10.90 7.97
CA MET A 212 1.37 -11.84 6.97
C MET A 212 2.48 -12.55 6.19
N VAL A 213 3.55 -11.84 5.81
CA VAL A 213 4.71 -12.45 5.13
C VAL A 213 5.37 -13.47 6.07
N ILE A 214 5.59 -13.11 7.34
CA ILE A 214 6.18 -14.00 8.33
C ILE A 214 5.33 -15.26 8.46
N GLU A 215 4.04 -15.12 8.77
CA GLU A 215 3.14 -16.25 8.97
C GLU A 215 3.08 -17.20 7.77
N ARG A 216 3.08 -16.65 6.55
CA ARG A 216 3.09 -17.47 5.33
C ARG A 216 4.43 -18.17 5.06
N THR A 217 5.54 -17.61 5.55
CA THR A 217 6.89 -18.17 5.34
C THR A 217 7.33 -19.11 6.45
N THR A 218 6.78 -18.99 7.67
CA THR A 218 7.17 -19.78 8.84
C THR A 218 6.05 -20.68 9.37
N GLY A 219 4.81 -20.51 8.92
CA GLY A 219 3.64 -21.21 9.46
C GLY A 219 3.26 -20.78 10.88
N GLN A 220 3.96 -19.81 11.47
CA GLN A 220 3.77 -19.37 12.85
C GLN A 220 3.39 -17.89 12.91
N PRO A 221 2.59 -17.48 13.91
CA PRO A 221 2.25 -16.07 14.08
C PRO A 221 3.51 -15.23 14.29
N ALA A 222 3.51 -14.03 13.72
CA ALA A 222 4.61 -13.09 13.88
C ALA A 222 4.82 -12.74 15.38
N PRO A 223 6.08 -12.59 15.83
CA PRO A 223 6.37 -12.34 17.24
C PRO A 223 5.82 -10.96 17.67
N PRO A 224 5.42 -10.80 18.95
CA PRO A 224 4.80 -9.58 19.45
C PRO A 224 5.82 -8.46 19.76
N LEU A 225 6.66 -8.11 18.78
CA LEU A 225 7.77 -7.14 18.93
C LEU A 225 7.34 -5.67 18.73
N GLY A 226 6.06 -5.42 18.43
CA GLY A 226 5.54 -4.08 18.16
C GLY A 226 6.22 -3.43 16.95
N PHE A 227 6.69 -2.19 17.11
CA PHE A 227 7.35 -1.41 16.05
C PHE A 227 8.86 -1.22 16.30
N ASP A 228 9.45 -1.98 17.22
CA ASP A 228 10.87 -1.87 17.55
C ASP A 228 11.73 -2.49 16.44
N ARG A 229 12.33 -1.61 15.63
CA ARG A 229 13.15 -1.98 14.48
C ARG A 229 14.30 -2.90 14.83
N ASP A 230 15.01 -2.62 15.92
CA ASP A 230 16.23 -3.35 16.27
C ASP A 230 15.91 -4.74 16.80
N GLN A 231 14.83 -4.87 17.59
CA GLN A 231 14.30 -6.18 18.00
C GLN A 231 13.86 -7.01 16.79
N TRP A 232 13.16 -6.39 15.83
CA TRP A 232 12.74 -7.06 14.59
C TRP A 232 13.94 -7.56 13.77
N LEU A 233 14.97 -6.73 13.58
CA LEU A 233 16.18 -7.12 12.84
C LEU A 233 16.97 -8.22 13.56
N ALA A 234 17.08 -8.14 14.89
CA ALA A 234 17.75 -9.17 15.69
C ALA A 234 17.02 -10.51 15.59
N TRP A 235 15.69 -10.50 15.66
CA TRP A 235 14.86 -11.69 15.46
C TRP A 235 15.03 -12.26 14.05
N TYR A 236 14.95 -11.42 13.01
CA TYR A 236 15.10 -11.84 11.62
C TYR A 236 16.47 -12.49 11.35
N GLN A 237 17.54 -12.03 11.98
CA GLN A 237 18.87 -12.58 11.79
C GLN A 237 19.10 -13.89 12.56
N ARG A 238 18.47 -14.05 13.74
CA ARG A 238 18.77 -15.15 14.68
C ARG A 238 17.79 -16.30 14.60
N GLU A 239 16.50 -16.00 14.53
CA GLU A 239 15.43 -16.97 14.72
C GLU A 239 14.73 -17.33 13.41
N TYR A 240 14.50 -16.34 12.54
CA TYR A 240 13.76 -16.52 11.30
C TYR A 240 14.31 -17.66 10.39
N PRO A 241 15.63 -17.80 10.16
CA PRO A 241 16.14 -18.86 9.28
C PRO A 241 15.80 -20.27 9.76
N ALA A 242 15.84 -20.50 11.08
CA ALA A 242 15.51 -21.80 11.68
C ALA A 242 14.00 -22.10 11.56
N LEU A 243 13.14 -21.09 11.72
CA LEU A 243 11.70 -21.25 11.57
C LEU A 243 11.29 -21.58 10.13
N VAL A 244 11.90 -20.92 9.15
CA VAL A 244 11.66 -21.22 7.73
C VAL A 244 12.09 -22.63 7.37
N GLN A 245 13.24 -23.09 7.89
CA GLN A 245 13.71 -24.46 7.67
C GLN A 245 12.75 -25.49 8.28
N ALA A 246 12.35 -25.31 9.54
CA ALA A 246 11.41 -26.20 10.21
C ALA A 246 10.06 -26.28 9.47
N PHE A 247 9.54 -25.14 8.99
CA PHE A 247 8.30 -25.11 8.24
C PHE A 247 8.41 -25.79 6.86
N ALA A 248 9.54 -25.62 6.18
CA ALA A 248 9.80 -26.31 4.91
C ALA A 248 9.88 -27.84 5.10
N GLU A 249 10.51 -28.29 6.18
CA GLU A 249 10.58 -29.70 6.56
C GLU A 249 9.18 -30.27 6.84
N GLU A 250 8.38 -29.62 7.71
CA GLU A 250 7.02 -30.04 8.03
C GLU A 250 6.12 -30.10 6.79
N LYS A 251 6.23 -29.12 5.90
CA LYS A 251 5.49 -29.09 4.64
C LYS A 251 5.88 -30.26 3.74
N SER A 252 7.18 -30.56 3.64
CA SER A 252 7.67 -31.68 2.82
C SER A 252 7.22 -33.04 3.36
N GLU A 253 7.20 -33.23 4.69
CA GLU A 253 6.71 -34.45 5.33
C GLU A 253 5.20 -34.64 5.13
N SER A 254 4.42 -33.56 5.26
CA SER A 254 2.98 -33.55 5.01
C SER A 254 2.65 -33.88 3.55
N ASP A 255 3.35 -33.28 2.60
CA ASP A 255 3.18 -33.56 1.17
C ASP A 255 3.55 -35.01 0.84
N ALA A 256 4.60 -35.57 1.44
CA ALA A 256 4.97 -36.97 1.28
C ALA A 256 3.91 -37.93 1.86
N ALA A 257 3.37 -37.65 3.04
CA ALA A 257 2.30 -38.44 3.67
C ALA A 257 0.97 -38.38 2.88
N ALA A 258 0.67 -37.26 2.22
CA ALA A 258 -0.47 -37.10 1.34
C ALA A 258 -0.36 -37.94 0.06
N VAL A 259 0.85 -38.14 -0.46
CA VAL A 259 1.09 -39.01 -1.64
C VAL A 259 0.97 -40.50 -1.27
N ASP A 260 1.46 -40.91 -0.10
CA ASP A 260 1.37 -42.31 0.37
C ASP A 260 -0.07 -42.75 0.66
N THR A 261 -0.94 -41.86 1.15
CA THR A 261 -2.36 -42.17 1.41
C THR A 261 -3.20 -42.37 0.15
N VAL A 262 -2.80 -41.81 -1.00
CA VAL A 262 -3.48 -42.01 -2.30
C VAL A 262 -3.09 -43.34 -2.97
N THR A 263 -1.97 -43.95 -2.57
CA THR A 263 -1.37 -45.11 -3.27
C THR A 263 -1.75 -46.47 -2.66
N VAL A 264 -2.74 -46.55 -1.78
CA VAL A 264 -3.28 -47.83 -1.27
C VAL A 264 -4.56 -48.20 -2.06
N PRO A 265 -4.48 -49.01 -3.14
CA PRO A 265 -5.68 -49.57 -3.74
C PRO A 265 -6.32 -50.55 -2.75
N ALA A 266 -7.62 -50.37 -2.51
CA ALA A 266 -8.44 -51.33 -1.78
C ALA A 266 -8.30 -52.70 -2.45
N ARG A 267 -7.64 -53.66 -1.76
CA ARG A 267 -7.75 -55.08 -2.10
C ARG A 267 -9.22 -55.45 -1.99
N SER A 268 -9.88 -55.72 -3.11
CA SER A 268 -11.15 -56.43 -3.10
C SER A 268 -10.85 -57.89 -2.77
N ASP A 269 -11.10 -58.28 -1.53
CA ASP A 269 -11.19 -59.70 -1.18
C ASP A 269 -12.44 -60.29 -1.85
N ALA A 270 -12.23 -61.32 -2.67
CA ALA A 270 -13.24 -62.15 -3.30
C ALA A 270 -13.02 -63.61 -2.86
#